data_AF-A0A3D1Q8H5-F1
#
_entry.id   AF-A0A3D1Q8H5-F1
#
_cell.length_a   1.000
_cell.length_b   1.000
_cell.length_c   1.000
_cell.angle_alpha   90.00
_cell.angle_beta   90.00
_cell.angle_gamma   90.00
#
_symmetry.space_group_name_H-M   'P 1'
#
loop_
_entity.id
_entity.type
_entity.pdbx_description
1 polymer ?
#
loop_
_entity_poly.entity_id
_entity_poly.type
_entity_poly.pdbx_seq_one_letter_code
_entity_poly.pdbx_strand_id
1 'polypeptide(L)'
;MLVYGKELREEMKKCIKQQAMQLPLQMAILKIGNDKASQSYVNGLVNFGKEVGIPVKTIYLDEHCTQAEARQIIIDLNHDPDITGIMIQKPLPAHIDDNSLLHTIDYHKDVEGLHYYNLGKLLAKEPGVCPSTPKAIYCHFFANQVDLTGKKVTIVGRSTIVGSPLAVMMTAQDATVTLCHTRTRRLE
;
A
#
# COMPACT_ATOMS: atom_id res chain seq x y z
N MET A 1 13.24 -9.44 22.47
CA MET A 1 13.36 -8.19 21.71
C MET A 1 11.96 -7.70 21.38
N LEU A 2 11.63 -6.45 21.70
CA LEU A 2 10.37 -5.84 21.30
C LEU A 2 10.59 -5.10 19.98
N VAL A 3 9.67 -5.24 19.02
CA VAL A 3 9.73 -4.55 17.73
C VAL A 3 8.88 -3.29 17.81
N TYR A 4 9.51 -2.12 17.89
CA TYR A 4 8.83 -0.84 17.92
C TYR A 4 8.85 -0.18 16.54
N GLY A 5 7.69 0.35 16.12
CA GLY A 5 7.56 0.99 14.82
C GLY A 5 7.75 2.50 14.82
N LYS A 6 7.77 3.14 15.99
CA LYS A 6 7.80 4.59 16.12
C LYS A 6 9.15 5.16 15.67
N GLU A 7 10.23 4.55 16.12
CA GLU A 7 11.61 4.94 15.81
C GLU A 7 11.86 4.80 14.30
N LEU A 8 11.52 3.64 13.73
CA LEU A 8 11.64 3.39 12.30
C LEU A 8 10.81 4.37 11.46
N ARG A 9 9.59 4.71 11.92
CA ARG A 9 8.76 5.72 11.26
C ARG A 9 9.43 7.09 11.24
N GLU A 10 10.01 7.53 12.35
CA GLU A 10 10.68 8.84 12.41
C GLU A 10 11.96 8.88 11.57
N GLU A 11 12.70 7.77 11.47
CA GLU A 11 13.84 7.65 10.55
C GLU A 11 13.39 7.73 9.09
N MET A 12 12.39 6.94 8.69
CA MET A 12 11.85 6.99 7.33
C MET A 12 11.29 8.37 6.99
N LYS A 13 10.62 9.03 7.93
CA LYS A 13 10.09 10.39 7.76
C LYS A 13 11.19 11.39 7.40
N LYS A 14 12.37 11.30 8.02
CA LYS A 14 13.52 12.16 7.68
C LYS A 14 14.01 11.91 6.26
N CYS A 15 14.15 10.64 5.85
CA CYS A 15 14.56 10.27 4.50
C CYS A 15 13.56 10.76 3.44
N ILE A 16 12.26 10.54 3.67
CA ILE A 16 11.19 10.97 2.76
C ILE A 16 11.21 12.50 2.61
N LYS A 17 11.36 13.25 3.71
CA LYS A 17 11.44 14.71 3.67
C LYS A 17 12.62 15.22 2.83
N GLN A 18 13.77 14.56 2.92
CA GLN A 18 14.93 14.91 2.08
C GLN A 18 14.68 14.63 0.60
N GLN A 19 14.05 13.50 0.27
CA GLN A 19 13.70 13.15 -1.11
C GLN A 19 12.65 14.10 -1.71
N ALA A 20 11.64 14.48 -0.92
CA ALA A 20 10.59 15.42 -1.33
C ALA A 20 11.12 16.82 -1.67
N MET A 21 12.30 17.21 -1.16
CA MET A 21 12.95 18.46 -1.56
C MET A 21 13.59 18.41 -2.95
N GLN A 22 13.85 17.20 -3.47
CA GLN A 22 14.56 16.99 -4.73
C GLN A 22 13.63 16.53 -5.86
N LEU A 23 12.46 15.99 -5.51
CA LEU A 23 11.50 15.42 -6.45
C LEU A 23 10.14 16.10 -6.28
N PRO A 24 9.47 16.50 -7.37
CA PRO A 24 8.13 17.08 -7.30
C PRO A 24 7.10 15.97 -7.05
N LEU A 25 6.95 15.56 -5.78
CA LEU A 25 6.02 14.51 -5.37
C LEU A 25 4.68 15.10 -4.98
N GLN A 26 3.60 14.51 -5.47
CA GLN A 26 2.23 14.82 -5.04
C GLN A 26 1.35 13.58 -5.11
N MET A 27 0.48 13.44 -4.11
CA MET A 27 -0.41 12.29 -3.98
C MET A 27 -1.88 12.71 -4.06
N ALA A 28 -2.71 11.90 -4.69
CA ALA A 28 -4.16 11.99 -4.64
C ALA A 28 -4.75 10.78 -3.90
N ILE A 29 -5.75 11.04 -3.05
CA ILE A 29 -6.55 10.02 -2.38
C ILE A 29 -7.98 10.16 -2.90
N LEU A 30 -8.50 9.12 -3.55
CA LEU A 30 -9.91 9.00 -3.87
C LEU A 30 -10.65 8.36 -2.70
N LYS A 31 -11.60 9.09 -2.12
CA LYS A 31 -12.48 8.59 -1.06
C LYS A 31 -13.93 8.61 -1.55
N ILE A 32 -14.60 7.46 -1.42
CA ILE A 32 -16.00 7.29 -1.81
C ILE A 32 -16.83 7.05 -0.55
N GLY A 33 -17.85 7.89 -0.33
CA GLY A 33 -18.74 7.82 0.82
C GLY A 33 -18.17 8.39 2.13
N ASN A 34 -18.96 8.26 3.19
CA ASN A 34 -18.82 9.05 4.41
C ASN A 34 -18.40 8.26 5.66
N ASP A 35 -17.78 7.09 5.49
CA ASP A 35 -17.30 6.30 6.63
C ASP A 35 -16.35 7.13 7.52
N LYS A 36 -16.73 7.27 8.80
CA LYS A 36 -16.00 8.11 9.77
C LYS A 36 -14.65 7.51 10.14
N ALA A 37 -14.54 6.17 10.20
CA ALA A 37 -13.29 5.51 10.57
C ALA A 37 -12.18 5.79 9.54
N SER A 38 -12.51 5.79 8.26
CA SER A 38 -11.59 6.12 7.18
C SER A 38 -11.22 7.61 7.11
N GLN A 39 -12.02 8.53 7.68
CA GLN A 39 -11.67 9.97 7.69
C GLN A 39 -10.42 10.24 8.53
N SER A 40 -10.31 9.65 9.73
CA SER A 40 -9.14 9.83 10.59
C SER A 40 -7.86 9.32 9.93
N TYR A 41 -7.93 8.21 9.20
CA TYR A 41 -6.79 7.67 8.46
C TYR A 41 -6.35 8.61 7.32
N VAL A 42 -7.29 9.09 6.49
CA VAL A 42 -7.01 10.05 5.41
C VAL A 42 -6.42 11.35 5.97
N ASN A 43 -6.98 11.89 7.06
CA ASN A 43 -6.42 13.06 7.73
C ASN A 43 -4.99 12.82 8.24
N GLY A 44 -4.71 11.61 8.74
CA GLY A 44 -3.36 11.19 9.10
C GLY A 44 -2.39 11.23 7.93
N LEU A 45 -2.79 10.75 6.76
CA LEU A 45 -1.98 10.81 5.53
C LEU A 45 -1.76 12.24 5.05
N VAL A 46 -2.81 13.08 5.07
CA VAL A 46 -2.70 14.50 4.71
C VAL A 46 -1.75 15.24 5.65
N ASN A 47 -1.86 15.01 6.95
CA ASN A 47 -0.96 15.62 7.93
C ASN A 47 0.47 15.12 7.78
N PHE A 48 0.68 13.83 7.56
CA PHE A 48 2.00 13.28 7.29
C PHE A 48 2.63 13.90 6.04
N GLY A 49 1.86 14.02 4.95
CA GLY A 49 2.28 14.72 3.73
C GLY A 49 2.77 16.13 4.01
N LYS A 50 2.00 16.93 4.77
CA LYS A 50 2.41 18.27 5.20
C LYS A 50 3.72 18.27 6.00
N GLU A 51 3.90 17.31 6.91
CA GLU A 51 5.11 17.20 7.73
C GLU A 51 6.38 16.92 6.91
N VAL A 52 6.24 16.16 5.82
CA VAL A 52 7.36 15.78 4.93
C VAL A 52 7.48 16.64 3.68
N GLY A 53 6.56 17.57 3.44
CA GLY A 53 6.57 18.46 2.27
C GLY A 53 6.01 17.85 0.99
N ILE A 54 5.16 16.82 1.09
CA ILE A 54 4.47 16.18 -0.05
C ILE A 54 3.00 16.57 0.01
N PRO A 55 2.47 17.35 -0.97
CA PRO A 55 1.06 17.67 -1.02
C PRO A 55 0.21 16.41 -1.22
N VAL A 56 -0.87 16.29 -0.44
CA VAL A 56 -1.84 15.20 -0.53
C VAL A 56 -3.22 15.79 -0.78
N LYS A 57 -3.72 15.62 -1.99
CA LYS A 57 -5.07 16.02 -2.41
C LYS A 57 -6.04 14.90 -2.06
N THR A 58 -7.17 15.23 -1.43
CA THR A 58 -8.26 14.27 -1.25
C THR A 58 -9.41 14.64 -2.18
N ILE A 59 -9.88 13.67 -2.95
CA ILE A 59 -11.06 13.80 -3.81
C ILE A 59 -12.17 12.96 -3.18
N TYR A 60 -13.30 13.61 -2.91
CA TYR A 60 -14.46 12.98 -2.30
C TYR A 60 -15.53 12.75 -3.36
N LEU A 61 -16.02 11.52 -3.42
CA LEU A 61 -17.23 11.17 -4.15
C LEU A 61 -18.30 10.73 -3.17
N ASP A 62 -19.55 11.00 -3.54
CA ASP A 62 -20.72 10.56 -2.79
C ASP A 62 -20.79 9.02 -2.72
N GLU A 63 -21.42 8.49 -1.66
CA GLU A 63 -21.56 7.03 -1.53
C GLU A 63 -22.38 6.42 -2.66
N HIS A 64 -23.27 7.18 -3.30
CA HIS A 64 -24.10 6.75 -4.42
C HIS A 64 -23.45 7.00 -5.79
N CYS A 65 -22.18 7.41 -5.85
CA CYS A 65 -21.50 7.58 -7.12
C CYS A 65 -21.49 6.27 -7.92
N THR A 66 -21.44 6.39 -9.23
CA THR A 66 -21.33 5.27 -10.16
C THR A 66 -19.89 4.82 -10.31
N GLN A 67 -19.69 3.57 -10.74
CA GLN A 67 -18.38 3.05 -11.12
C GLN A 67 -17.71 3.92 -12.19
N ALA A 68 -18.49 4.42 -13.16
CA ALA A 68 -17.99 5.24 -14.26
C ALA A 68 -17.45 6.59 -13.78
N GLU A 69 -18.15 7.26 -12.85
CA GLU A 69 -17.69 8.52 -12.25
C GLU A 69 -16.38 8.32 -11.48
N ALA A 70 -16.31 7.31 -10.62
CA ALA A 70 -15.09 6.99 -9.89
C ALA A 70 -13.91 6.66 -10.83
N ARG A 71 -14.18 5.88 -11.88
CA ARG A 71 -13.20 5.54 -12.91
C ARG A 71 -12.69 6.78 -13.64
N GLN A 72 -13.58 7.71 -14.02
CA GLN A 72 -13.20 8.92 -14.74
C GLN A 72 -12.25 9.79 -13.92
N ILE A 73 -12.52 9.95 -12.62
CA ILE A 73 -11.61 10.67 -11.72
C ILE A 73 -10.21 10.04 -11.70
N ILE A 74 -10.11 8.71 -11.66
CA ILE A 74 -8.80 8.03 -11.69
C ILE A 74 -8.09 8.27 -13.02
N ILE A 75 -8.82 8.25 -14.15
CA ILE A 75 -8.27 8.55 -15.47
C ILE A 75 -7.71 9.98 -15.50
N ASP A 76 -8.45 10.95 -14.99
CA ASP A 76 -8.02 12.35 -14.94
C ASP A 76 -6.74 12.49 -14.09
N LEU A 77 -6.68 11.82 -12.92
CA LEU A 77 -5.49 11.77 -12.08
C LEU A 77 -4.28 11.08 -12.74
N ASN A 78 -4.51 10.05 -13.55
CA ASN A 78 -3.44 9.41 -14.32
C ASN A 78 -2.83 10.37 -15.35
N HIS A 79 -3.65 11.21 -15.97
CA HIS A 79 -3.20 12.20 -16.97
C HIS A 79 -2.60 13.47 -16.37
N ASP A 80 -2.86 13.76 -15.10
CA ASP A 80 -2.26 14.89 -14.39
C ASP A 80 -0.75 14.64 -14.13
N PRO A 81 0.16 15.40 -14.77
CA PRO A 81 1.60 15.19 -14.63
C PRO A 81 2.13 15.56 -13.23
N ASP A 82 1.39 16.38 -12.47
CA ASP A 82 1.80 16.76 -11.12
C ASP A 82 1.49 15.63 -10.12
N ILE A 83 0.49 14.78 -10.40
CA ILE A 83 0.15 13.64 -9.55
C ILE A 83 1.11 12.48 -9.79
N THR A 84 1.97 12.20 -8.81
CA THR A 84 2.92 11.09 -8.83
C THR A 84 2.42 9.83 -8.11
N GLY A 85 1.29 9.93 -7.40
CA GLY A 85 0.74 8.83 -6.63
C GLY A 85 -0.78 8.91 -6.43
N ILE A 86 -1.46 7.78 -6.52
CA ILE A 86 -2.91 7.64 -6.38
C ILE A 86 -3.20 6.50 -5.42
N MET A 87 -4.13 6.75 -4.48
CA MET A 87 -4.65 5.76 -3.55
C MET A 87 -6.18 5.79 -3.54
N ILE A 88 -6.81 4.63 -3.42
CA ILE A 88 -8.26 4.51 -3.20
C ILE A 88 -8.49 4.15 -1.74
N GLN A 89 -9.18 5.03 -1.00
CA GLN A 89 -9.47 4.80 0.40
C GLN A 89 -10.61 3.77 0.58
N LYS A 90 -10.34 2.73 1.36
CA LYS A 90 -11.30 1.68 1.73
C LYS A 90 -11.97 1.95 3.10
N PRO A 91 -13.15 1.37 3.41
CA PRO A 91 -13.96 0.51 2.54
C PRO A 91 -14.68 1.29 1.44
N LEU A 92 -14.96 0.62 0.32
CA LEU A 92 -15.78 1.15 -0.76
C LEU A 92 -17.24 0.69 -0.61
N PRO A 93 -18.23 1.45 -1.13
CA PRO A 93 -19.61 0.98 -1.22
C PRO A 93 -19.71 -0.35 -1.97
N ALA A 94 -20.69 -1.20 -1.61
CA ALA A 94 -20.79 -2.57 -2.12
C ALA A 94 -21.04 -2.67 -3.63
N HIS A 95 -21.59 -1.63 -4.27
CA HIS A 95 -21.81 -1.59 -5.72
C HIS A 95 -20.59 -1.12 -6.52
N ILE A 96 -19.52 -0.67 -5.85
CA ILE A 96 -18.28 -0.25 -6.47
C ILE A 96 -17.32 -1.44 -6.52
N ASP A 97 -16.82 -1.75 -7.72
CA ASP A 97 -15.81 -2.77 -7.91
C ASP A 97 -14.41 -2.20 -7.65
N ASP A 98 -13.88 -2.52 -6.46
CA ASP A 98 -12.54 -2.19 -5.99
C ASP A 98 -11.44 -2.62 -6.97
N ASN A 99 -11.48 -3.87 -7.45
CA ASN A 99 -10.45 -4.37 -8.36
C ASN A 99 -10.48 -3.61 -9.68
N SER A 100 -11.68 -3.35 -10.21
CA SER A 100 -11.82 -2.57 -11.46
C SER A 100 -11.25 -1.14 -11.31
N LEU A 101 -11.47 -0.46 -10.18
CA LEU A 101 -10.91 0.86 -9.95
C LEU A 101 -9.39 0.80 -9.75
N LEU A 102 -8.90 -0.16 -8.97
CA LEU A 102 -7.47 -0.36 -8.74
C LEU A 102 -6.70 -0.58 -10.05
N HIS A 103 -7.27 -1.33 -11.00
CA HIS A 103 -6.68 -1.55 -12.33
C HIS A 103 -6.89 -0.40 -13.31
N THR A 104 -7.62 0.64 -12.91
CA THR A 104 -7.67 1.90 -13.67
C THR A 104 -6.48 2.79 -13.33
N ILE A 105 -5.90 2.66 -12.12
CA ILE A 105 -4.71 3.43 -11.72
C ILE A 105 -3.52 3.01 -12.59
N ASP A 106 -2.78 3.98 -13.12
CA ASP A 106 -1.48 3.71 -13.75
C ASP A 106 -0.57 3.02 -12.73
N TYR A 107 -0.01 1.86 -13.07
CA TYR A 107 0.80 1.08 -12.15
C TYR A 107 2.02 1.84 -11.60
N HIS A 108 2.51 2.87 -12.30
CA HIS A 108 3.56 3.77 -11.80
C HIS A 108 3.07 4.72 -10.70
N LYS A 109 1.79 5.06 -10.71
CA LYS A 109 1.14 5.92 -9.71
C LYS A 109 0.45 5.13 -8.59
N ASP A 110 0.36 3.80 -8.69
CA ASP A 110 -0.17 2.94 -7.62
C ASP A 110 0.79 2.93 -6.42
N VAL A 111 0.53 3.78 -5.43
CA VAL A 111 1.38 3.90 -4.23
C VAL A 111 1.21 2.74 -3.25
N GLU A 112 0.13 1.98 -3.38
CA GLU A 112 -0.14 0.85 -2.51
C GLU A 112 0.47 -0.46 -3.04
N GLY A 113 0.90 -0.49 -4.30
CA GLY A 113 1.52 -1.66 -4.93
C GLY A 113 0.54 -2.82 -5.15
N LEU A 114 -0.76 -2.54 -5.22
CA LEU A 114 -1.81 -3.55 -5.32
C LEU A 114 -2.25 -3.81 -6.77
N HIS A 115 -1.86 -2.94 -7.71
CA HIS A 115 -2.08 -3.16 -9.14
C HIS A 115 -1.43 -4.49 -9.56
N TYR A 116 -2.12 -5.31 -10.38
CA TYR A 116 -1.64 -6.65 -10.74
C TYR A 116 -0.32 -6.63 -11.48
N TYR A 117 -0.05 -5.56 -12.22
CA TYR A 117 1.27 -5.33 -12.81
C TYR A 117 2.37 -5.24 -11.73
N ASN A 118 2.16 -4.46 -10.66
CA ASN A 118 3.11 -4.36 -9.55
C ASN A 118 3.23 -5.69 -8.78
N LEU A 119 2.13 -6.40 -8.54
CA LEU A 119 2.17 -7.74 -7.94
C LEU A 119 2.89 -8.77 -8.83
N GLY A 120 2.73 -8.66 -10.15
CA GLY A 120 3.44 -9.47 -11.14
C GLY A 120 4.94 -9.21 -11.09
N LYS A 121 5.36 -7.94 -11.04
CA LYS A 121 6.77 -7.57 -10.88
C LYS A 121 7.35 -8.09 -9.56
N LEU A 122 6.59 -7.99 -8.47
CA LEU A 122 6.98 -8.57 -7.18
C LEU A 122 7.25 -10.08 -7.30
N LEU A 123 6.34 -10.82 -7.95
CA LEU A 123 6.49 -12.25 -8.18
C LEU A 123 7.70 -12.57 -9.07
N ALA A 124 7.91 -11.77 -10.12
CA ALA A 124 9.04 -11.88 -11.04
C ALA A 124 10.37 -11.41 -10.42
N LYS A 125 10.36 -10.90 -9.18
CA LYS A 125 11.52 -10.29 -8.50
C LYS A 125 12.10 -9.09 -9.26
N GLU A 126 11.25 -8.36 -9.97
CA GLU A 126 11.62 -7.14 -10.69
C GLU A 126 11.42 -5.89 -9.81
N PRO A 127 12.22 -4.82 -10.02
CA PRO A 127 12.03 -3.55 -9.33
C PRO A 127 10.65 -2.94 -9.60
N GLY A 128 9.91 -2.53 -8.56
CA GLY A 128 8.60 -1.90 -8.71
C GLY A 128 8.01 -1.45 -7.37
N VAL A 129 6.81 -0.88 -7.40
CA VAL A 129 6.08 -0.57 -6.16
C VAL A 129 5.63 -1.88 -5.52
N CYS A 130 5.88 -2.02 -4.22
CA CYS A 130 5.52 -3.22 -3.47
C CYS A 130 4.37 -2.90 -2.51
N PRO A 131 3.51 -3.89 -2.19
CA PRO A 131 2.46 -3.78 -1.18
C PRO A 131 2.94 -3.12 0.11
N SER A 132 2.31 -2.01 0.47
CA SER A 132 2.76 -1.11 1.56
C SER A 132 2.93 -1.82 2.90
N THR A 133 1.96 -2.65 3.30
CA THR A 133 1.98 -3.38 4.58
C THR A 133 3.04 -4.50 4.58
N PRO A 134 3.09 -5.40 3.57
CA PRO A 134 4.21 -6.35 3.44
C PRO A 134 5.59 -5.70 3.45
N LYS A 135 5.75 -4.57 2.76
CA LYS A 135 6.99 -3.80 2.75
C LYS A 135 7.35 -3.26 4.13
N ALA A 136 6.38 -2.72 4.87
CA ALA A 136 6.60 -2.26 6.24
C ALA A 136 7.05 -3.41 7.18
N ILE A 137 6.44 -4.59 7.08
CA ILE A 137 6.86 -5.78 7.84
C ILE A 137 8.29 -6.18 7.50
N TYR A 138 8.64 -6.20 6.21
CA TYR A 138 10.01 -6.47 5.77
C TYR A 138 11.00 -5.43 6.30
N CYS A 139 10.66 -4.13 6.26
CA CYS A 139 11.48 -3.07 6.83
C CYS A 139 11.72 -3.27 8.34
N HIS A 140 10.76 -3.79 9.08
CA HIS A 140 10.98 -4.13 10.49
C HIS A 140 12.00 -5.25 10.66
N PHE A 141 11.94 -6.33 9.87
CA PHE A 141 12.95 -7.39 9.94
C PHE A 141 14.34 -6.85 9.63
N PHE A 142 14.47 -6.07 8.56
CA PHE A 142 15.72 -5.47 8.15
C PHE A 142 16.30 -4.52 9.21
N ALA A 143 15.48 -3.58 9.72
CA ALA A 143 15.92 -2.61 10.73
C ALA A 143 16.35 -3.28 12.05
N ASN A 144 15.76 -4.43 12.38
CA ASN A 144 16.11 -5.22 13.56
C ASN A 144 17.16 -6.30 13.27
N GLN A 145 17.81 -6.28 12.10
CA GLN A 145 18.87 -7.21 11.69
C GLN A 145 18.46 -8.67 11.81
N VAL A 146 17.19 -8.97 11.52
CA VAL A 146 16.68 -10.34 11.52
C VAL A 146 17.07 -11.01 10.20
N ASP A 147 18.03 -11.93 10.27
CA ASP A 147 18.38 -12.78 9.13
C ASP A 147 17.28 -13.81 8.86
N LEU A 148 16.68 -13.71 7.67
CA LEU A 148 15.61 -14.57 7.19
C LEU A 148 16.13 -15.83 6.46
N THR A 149 17.42 -15.87 6.14
CA THR A 149 18.03 -16.96 5.36
C THR A 149 17.82 -18.30 6.05
N GLY A 150 17.16 -19.24 5.36
CA GLY A 150 16.86 -20.58 5.87
C GLY A 150 15.86 -20.62 7.03
N LYS A 151 15.29 -19.49 7.46
CA LYS A 151 14.28 -19.45 8.53
C LYS A 151 12.96 -20.03 8.03
N LYS A 152 12.22 -20.66 8.93
CA LYS A 152 10.85 -21.11 8.69
C LYS A 152 9.88 -20.01 9.10
N VAL A 153 9.21 -19.41 8.14
CA VAL A 153 8.25 -18.30 8.36
C VAL A 153 6.84 -18.82 8.14
N THR A 154 5.98 -18.72 9.16
CA THR A 154 4.55 -19.04 9.03
C THR A 154 3.75 -17.75 8.94
N ILE A 155 3.03 -17.58 7.83
CA ILE A 155 2.13 -16.44 7.62
C ILE A 155 0.70 -16.95 7.73
N VAL A 156 -0.09 -16.36 8.63
CA VAL A 156 -1.51 -16.72 8.81
C VAL A 156 -2.38 -15.67 8.14
N GLY A 157 -3.02 -16.06 7.03
CA GLY A 157 -3.80 -15.18 6.16
C GLY A 157 -3.18 -15.09 4.78
N ARG A 158 -4.01 -15.16 3.73
CA ARG A 158 -3.58 -15.26 2.32
C ARG A 158 -4.23 -14.20 1.42
N SER A 159 -4.52 -13.03 1.99
CA SER A 159 -5.07 -11.92 1.20
C SER A 159 -4.05 -11.47 0.14
N THR A 160 -4.57 -10.93 -0.97
CA THR A 160 -3.77 -10.32 -2.03
C THR A 160 -3.09 -9.02 -1.60
N ILE A 161 -3.52 -8.43 -0.47
CA ILE A 161 -3.02 -7.16 0.06
C ILE A 161 -1.85 -7.37 1.03
N VAL A 162 -1.87 -8.45 1.83
CA VAL A 162 -0.87 -8.67 2.89
C VAL A 162 -0.22 -10.05 2.77
N GLY A 163 -1.00 -11.11 3.00
CA GLY A 163 -0.43 -12.45 3.24
C GLY A 163 0.34 -13.03 2.06
N SER A 164 -0.27 -13.01 0.88
CA SER A 164 0.35 -13.59 -0.32
C SER A 164 1.56 -12.80 -0.81
N PRO A 165 1.52 -11.45 -0.90
CA PRO A 165 2.73 -10.69 -1.24
C PRO A 165 3.83 -10.82 -0.19
N LEU A 166 3.49 -10.84 1.10
CA LEU A 166 4.46 -11.06 2.16
C LEU A 166 5.16 -12.42 2.01
N ALA A 167 4.43 -13.48 1.65
CA ALA A 167 5.03 -14.79 1.39
C ALA A 167 6.05 -14.75 0.26
N VAL A 168 5.75 -14.05 -0.83
CA VAL A 168 6.69 -13.85 -1.94
C VAL A 168 7.91 -13.08 -1.48
N MET A 169 7.73 -11.98 -0.75
CA MET A 169 8.82 -11.17 -0.22
C MET A 169 9.75 -11.95 0.72
N MET A 170 9.19 -12.74 1.64
CA MET A 170 9.97 -13.56 2.57
C MET A 170 10.72 -14.68 1.83
N THR A 171 10.10 -15.30 0.82
CA THR A 171 10.76 -16.32 -0.02
C THR A 171 11.91 -15.72 -0.82
N ALA A 172 11.79 -14.47 -1.27
CA ALA A 172 12.86 -13.75 -1.95
C ALA A 172 14.06 -13.40 -1.04
N GLN A 173 13.92 -13.59 0.27
CA GLN A 173 14.97 -13.45 1.30
C GLN A 173 15.40 -14.81 1.85
N ASP A 174 15.28 -15.85 1.01
CA ASP A 174 15.71 -17.23 1.29
C ASP A 174 15.04 -17.90 2.52
N ALA A 175 13.89 -17.38 2.95
CA ALA A 175 13.07 -18.03 3.97
C ALA A 175 12.26 -19.20 3.37
N THR A 176 12.08 -20.26 4.15
CA THR A 176 11.07 -21.29 3.88
C THR A 176 9.73 -20.83 4.42
N VAL A 177 8.78 -20.52 3.53
CA VAL A 177 7.50 -19.92 3.92
C VAL A 177 6.37 -20.95 3.92
N THR A 178 5.58 -20.98 5.01
CA THR A 178 4.30 -21.69 5.09
C THR A 178 3.16 -20.66 5.14
N LEU A 179 2.28 -20.70 4.14
CA LEU A 179 1.11 -19.82 4.08
C LEU A 179 -0.15 -20.55 4.60
N CYS A 180 -0.60 -20.16 5.78
CA CYS A 180 -1.81 -20.68 6.43
C CYS A 180 -3.03 -19.80 6.14
N HIS A 181 -4.22 -20.37 6.29
CA HIS A 181 -5.50 -19.67 6.10
C HIS A 181 -6.63 -20.36 6.87
N THR A 182 -7.84 -19.83 6.77
CA THR A 182 -9.06 -20.32 7.46
C THR A 182 -9.46 -21.77 7.17
N ARG A 183 -8.74 -22.46 6.26
CA ARG A 183 -8.96 -23.88 5.92
C ARG A 183 -7.74 -24.76 6.25
N THR A 184 -6.70 -24.20 6.85
CA THR A 184 -5.55 -24.95 7.36
C THR A 184 -6.02 -25.80 8.53
N ARG A 185 -5.73 -27.10 8.50
CA ARG A 185 -6.02 -28.03 9.60
C ARG A 185 -4.90 -27.98 10.64
N ARG A 186 -5.24 -28.09 11.94
CA ARG A 186 -4.29 -28.09 13.06
C ARG A 186 -3.44 -26.81 13.09
N LEU A 187 -4.13 -25.67 13.17
CA LEU A 187 -3.49 -24.36 13.27
C LEU A 187 -3.35 -23.91 14.73
N GLU A 188 -4.08 -24.55 15.66
CA GLU A 188 -3.92 -24.39 17.11
C GLU A 188 -2.55 -24.81 17.66
#